data_AF-A0A383AC43-F1
#
_entry.id   AF-A0A383AC43-F1
#
_cell.length_a   1.000
_cell.length_b   1.000
_cell.length_c   1.000
_cell.angle_alpha   90.00
_cell.angle_beta   90.00
_cell.angle_gamma   90.00
#
_symmetry.space_group_name_H-M   'P 1'
#
loop_
_entity.id
_entity.type
_entity.pdbx_description
1 polymer ?
#
loop_
_entity_poly.entity_id
_entity_poly.type
_entity_poly.pdbx_seq_one_letter_code
_entity_poly.pdbx_strand_id
1 'polypeptide(L)'
;MLEHNLKHAKTVIDNEEKFSPSLFVITKDTLYYVLLDNTYAYETKSSPMDQVEPLIRGFQRDAEKMGKIETYQVIGEGWMKKMSTKTEGLDKMRYGDISKMAGRIEVLMQIIGNNKEIKFSTFEMIRKNDSDKVIDYKEMDTQDGHVESGKFPVL
;
A
#
# COMPACT_ATOMS: atom_id res chain seq x y z
N MET A 1 -15.69 -1.19 -9.58
CA MET A 1 -15.26 -1.96 -8.39
C MET A 1 -13.95 -1.41 -7.81
N LEU A 2 -12.86 -1.35 -8.57
CA LEU A 2 -11.55 -0.90 -8.08
C LEU A 2 -11.58 0.51 -7.44
N GLU A 3 -12.24 1.46 -8.09
CA GLU A 3 -12.46 2.82 -7.56
C GLU A 3 -13.32 2.84 -6.29
N HIS A 4 -14.30 1.93 -6.21
CA HIS A 4 -15.17 1.82 -5.04
C HIS A 4 -14.39 1.33 -3.81
N ASN A 5 -13.50 0.34 -3.99
CA ASN A 5 -12.64 -0.16 -2.92
C ASN A 5 -11.69 0.94 -2.41
N LEU A 6 -11.12 1.73 -3.33
CA LEU A 6 -10.28 2.87 -2.96
C LEU A 6 -11.07 3.94 -2.19
N LYS A 7 -12.27 4.28 -2.64
CA LYS A 7 -13.15 5.24 -1.96
C LYS A 7 -13.54 4.76 -0.56
N HIS A 8 -13.84 3.47 -0.41
CA HIS A 8 -14.14 2.88 0.88
C HIS A 8 -12.95 2.99 1.84
N ALA A 9 -11.74 2.64 1.39
CA ALA A 9 -10.53 2.77 2.19
C ALA A 9 -10.29 4.21 2.66
N LYS A 10 -10.45 5.20 1.77
CA LYS A 10 -10.37 6.62 2.13
C LYS A 10 -11.40 6.98 3.21
N THR A 11 -12.64 6.53 3.05
CA THR A 11 -13.71 6.78 4.03
C THR A 11 -13.41 6.20 5.41
N VAL A 12 -12.85 4.99 5.48
CA VAL A 12 -12.45 4.35 6.76
C VAL A 12 -11.35 5.16 7.44
N ILE A 13 -10.34 5.59 6.69
CA ILE A 13 -9.23 6.41 7.20
C ILE A 13 -9.72 7.80 7.64
N ASP A 14 -10.58 8.44 6.85
CA ASP A 14 -11.14 9.77 7.12
C ASP A 14 -11.99 9.80 8.40
N ASN A 15 -12.61 8.67 8.74
CA ASN A 15 -13.42 8.49 9.95
C ASN A 15 -12.59 8.09 11.18
N GLU A 16 -11.25 8.08 11.07
CA GLU A 16 -10.31 7.68 12.13
C GLU A 16 -10.57 6.24 12.64
N GLU A 17 -11.19 5.39 11.80
CA GLU A 17 -11.35 3.98 12.10
C GLU A 17 -10.04 3.23 11.86
N LYS A 18 -9.86 2.10 12.56
CA LYS A 18 -8.66 1.28 12.41
C LYS A 18 -8.57 0.73 10.99
N PHE A 19 -7.72 1.33 10.17
CA PHE A 19 -7.45 0.84 8.83
C PHE A 19 -6.62 -0.44 8.87
N SER A 20 -7.08 -1.43 8.09
CA SER A 20 -6.34 -2.67 7.86
C SER A 20 -6.00 -2.75 6.37
N PRO A 21 -4.71 -2.90 6.02
CA PRO A 21 -4.32 -3.17 4.65
C PRO A 21 -5.08 -4.39 4.12
N SER A 22 -5.52 -4.29 2.88
CA SER A 22 -6.54 -5.18 2.33
C SER A 22 -6.12 -5.69 0.97
N LEU A 23 -6.35 -6.97 0.74
CA LEU A 23 -6.22 -7.64 -0.55
C LEU A 23 -7.61 -8.03 -1.06
N PHE A 24 -7.92 -7.61 -2.28
CA PHE A 24 -9.09 -8.00 -3.03
C PHE A 24 -8.65 -8.92 -4.17
N VAL A 25 -9.12 -10.17 -4.18
CA VAL A 25 -8.85 -11.12 -5.28
C VAL A 25 -10.12 -11.26 -6.10
N ILE A 26 -10.03 -10.91 -7.38
CA ILE A 26 -11.18 -10.83 -8.28
C ILE A 26 -11.07 -11.97 -9.29
N THR A 27 -12.09 -12.81 -9.30
CA THR A 27 -12.33 -13.84 -10.31
C THR A 27 -13.54 -13.45 -11.14
N LYS A 28 -13.86 -14.25 -12.16
CA LYS A 28 -15.03 -14.03 -13.01
C LYS A 28 -16.35 -13.95 -12.20
N ASP A 29 -16.49 -14.81 -11.19
CA ASP A 29 -17.76 -15.02 -10.50
C ASP A 29 -17.73 -14.58 -9.03
N THR A 30 -16.54 -14.39 -8.43
CA THR A 30 -16.37 -14.13 -6.99
C THR A 30 -15.32 -13.06 -6.72
N LEU A 31 -15.65 -12.18 -5.76
CA LEU A 31 -14.71 -11.26 -5.12
C LEU A 31 -14.37 -11.79 -3.73
N TYR A 32 -13.08 -12.05 -3.49
CA TYR A 32 -12.56 -12.36 -2.17
C TYR A 32 -11.98 -11.11 -1.54
N TYR A 33 -12.26 -10.90 -0.26
CA TYR A 33 -11.75 -9.80 0.55
C TYR A 33 -10.94 -10.37 1.72
N VAL A 34 -9.67 -9.97 1.80
CA VAL A 34 -8.72 -10.46 2.80
C VAL A 34 -8.10 -9.27 3.52
N LEU A 35 -8.24 -9.25 4.85
CA LEU A 35 -7.51 -8.32 5.72
C LEU A 35 -6.10 -8.88 5.95
N LEU A 36 -5.08 -8.06 5.67
CA LEU A 36 -3.69 -8.43 5.92
C LEU A 36 -3.36 -8.24 7.41
N ASP A 37 -2.60 -9.17 7.96
CA ASP A 37 -2.34 -9.22 9.39
C ASP A 37 -1.26 -8.21 9.80
N ASN A 38 -1.69 -7.07 10.35
CA ASN A 38 -0.81 -6.05 10.89
C ASN A 38 -0.08 -6.49 12.17
N THR A 39 -0.70 -7.35 12.99
CA THR A 39 -0.09 -7.82 14.24
C THR A 39 1.08 -8.73 13.92
N TYR A 40 0.87 -9.71 13.04
CA TYR A 40 1.93 -10.59 12.59
C TYR A 40 3.07 -9.80 11.97
N ALA A 41 2.78 -8.87 11.05
CA ALA A 41 3.80 -8.04 10.41
C ALA A 41 4.60 -7.21 11.42
N TYR A 42 3.95 -6.66 12.44
CA TYR A 42 4.61 -5.93 13.52
C TYR A 42 5.55 -6.85 14.33
N GLU A 43 5.08 -8.03 14.73
CA GLU A 43 5.86 -9.01 15.49
C GLU A 43 7.08 -9.52 14.72
N THR A 44 6.94 -9.74 13.42
CA THR A 44 8.02 -10.21 12.54
C THR A 44 8.89 -9.10 11.95
N LYS A 45 8.60 -7.83 12.30
CA LYS A 45 9.29 -6.64 11.75
C LYS A 45 9.28 -6.60 10.22
N SER A 46 8.18 -7.03 9.63
CA SER A 46 7.97 -7.10 8.18
C SER A 46 6.84 -6.17 7.75
N SER A 47 6.55 -6.11 6.45
CA SER A 47 5.40 -5.38 5.94
C SER A 47 4.16 -6.28 5.89
N PRO A 48 2.95 -5.78 6.19
CA PRO A 48 1.70 -6.49 5.88
C PRO A 48 1.61 -6.86 4.39
N MET A 49 2.23 -6.06 3.50
CA MET A 49 2.30 -6.32 2.07
C MET A 49 3.07 -7.61 1.72
N ASP A 50 3.97 -8.08 2.59
CA ASP A 50 4.75 -9.31 2.36
C ASP A 50 3.84 -10.57 2.36
N GLN A 51 2.60 -10.43 2.84
CA GLN A 51 1.59 -11.50 2.81
C GLN A 51 0.92 -11.64 1.44
N VAL A 52 1.00 -10.64 0.55
CA VAL A 52 0.25 -10.62 -0.71
C VAL A 52 0.69 -11.73 -1.67
N GLU A 53 1.98 -11.84 -1.95
CA GLU A 53 2.51 -12.87 -2.85
C GLU A 53 2.11 -14.30 -2.43
N PRO A 54 2.35 -14.77 -1.19
CA PRO A 54 1.97 -16.12 -0.80
C PRO A 54 0.45 -16.34 -0.85
N LEU A 55 -0.36 -15.32 -0.55
CA LEU A 55 -1.82 -15.40 -0.68
C LEU A 55 -2.21 -15.60 -2.15
N ILE A 56 -1.71 -14.77 -3.07
CA ILE A 56 -1.99 -14.89 -4.51
C ILE A 56 -1.55 -16.26 -5.04
N ARG A 57 -0.37 -16.75 -4.66
CA ARG A 57 0.11 -18.09 -5.04
C ARG A 57 -0.80 -19.19 -4.49
N GLY A 58 -1.35 -19.01 -3.30
CA GLY A 58 -2.38 -19.87 -2.73
C GLY A 58 -3.64 -19.93 -3.60
N PHE A 59 -4.19 -18.77 -3.95
CA PHE A 59 -5.36 -18.67 -4.85
C PHE A 59 -5.10 -19.30 -6.22
N GLN A 60 -3.90 -19.12 -6.81
CA GLN A 60 -3.53 -19.74 -8.08
C GLN A 60 -3.46 -21.27 -7.97
N ARG A 61 -2.88 -21.80 -6.90
CA ARG A 61 -2.80 -23.25 -6.66
C ARG A 61 -4.19 -23.87 -6.47
N ASP A 62 -5.10 -23.15 -5.82
CA ASP A 62 -6.44 -23.60 -5.50
C ASP A 62 -7.51 -23.11 -6.53
N ALA A 63 -7.08 -22.75 -7.74
CA ALA A 63 -7.93 -22.15 -8.78
C ALA A 63 -9.12 -23.03 -9.22
N GLU A 64 -9.02 -24.35 -9.11
CA GLU A 64 -10.15 -25.27 -9.38
C GLU A 64 -11.32 -25.06 -8.40
N LYS A 65 -11.03 -24.60 -7.18
CA LYS A 65 -12.02 -24.37 -6.12
C LYS A 65 -12.40 -22.90 -5.99
N MET A 66 -11.42 -22.01 -6.15
CA MET A 66 -11.59 -20.56 -5.91
C MET A 66 -11.84 -19.77 -7.19
N GLY A 67 -11.75 -20.41 -8.36
CA GLY A 67 -11.81 -19.75 -9.65
C GLY A 67 -10.44 -19.17 -10.05
N LYS A 68 -10.24 -18.99 -11.36
CA LYS A 68 -9.04 -18.36 -11.89
C LYS A 68 -9.06 -16.86 -11.58
N ILE A 69 -7.96 -16.36 -11.02
CA ILE A 69 -7.79 -14.93 -10.75
C ILE A 69 -7.74 -14.17 -12.07
N GLU A 70 -8.60 -13.15 -12.21
CA GLU A 70 -8.57 -12.21 -13.35
C GLU A 70 -7.71 -10.99 -13.01
N THR A 71 -7.85 -10.48 -11.78
CA THR A 71 -7.07 -9.37 -11.26
C THR A 71 -7.07 -9.39 -9.74
N TYR A 72 -6.13 -8.69 -9.12
CA TYR A 72 -6.17 -8.41 -7.69
C TYR A 72 -5.89 -6.94 -7.44
N GLN A 73 -6.40 -6.43 -6.32
CA GLN A 73 -6.15 -5.09 -5.84
C GLN A 73 -5.66 -5.14 -4.39
N VAL A 74 -4.57 -4.47 -4.10
CA VAL A 74 -4.09 -4.25 -2.74
C VAL A 74 -4.28 -2.78 -2.39
N ILE A 75 -4.75 -2.51 -1.18
CA ILE A 75 -4.81 -1.17 -0.62
C ILE A 75 -4.10 -1.21 0.73
N GLY A 76 -3.12 -0.33 0.92
CA GLY A 76 -2.33 -0.29 2.16
C GLY A 76 -1.81 1.09 2.47
N GLU A 77 -1.43 1.32 3.73
CA GLU A 77 -0.71 2.51 4.16
C GLU A 77 0.80 2.27 4.10
N GLY A 78 1.56 3.30 3.77
CA GLY A 78 3.01 3.25 3.71
C GLY A 78 3.65 4.60 4.02
N TRP A 79 4.99 4.59 4.05
CA TRP A 79 5.80 5.78 4.27
C TRP A 79 6.77 5.95 3.12
N MET A 80 6.77 7.11 2.48
CA MET A 80 7.76 7.48 1.48
C MET A 80 8.75 8.49 2.06
N LYS A 81 10.03 8.33 1.72
CA LYS A 81 11.03 9.37 1.98
C LYS A 81 10.88 10.48 0.95
N LYS A 82 10.63 11.69 1.40
CA LYS A 82 10.74 12.91 0.60
C LYS A 82 12.21 13.28 0.51
N MET A 83 12.83 13.06 -0.64
CA MET A 83 14.12 13.67 -0.95
C MET A 83 13.86 15.19 -1.06
N SER A 84 14.23 15.95 -0.04
CA SER A 84 14.13 17.41 -0.05
C SER A 84 15.00 17.96 -1.19
N THR A 85 14.42 18.73 -2.11
CA THR A 85 15.16 19.55 -3.09
C THR A 85 15.86 20.76 -2.45
N LYS A 86 15.69 20.98 -1.14
CA LYS A 86 16.47 21.95 -0.36
C LYS A 86 17.42 21.18 0.54
N THR A 87 18.61 20.95 0.01
CA THR A 87 19.77 20.31 0.65
C THR A 87 20.64 21.31 1.43
N GLU A 88 20.09 22.41 1.96
CA GLU A 88 20.86 23.29 2.84
C GLU A 88 20.80 22.74 4.28
N GLY A 89 21.92 22.17 4.75
CA GLY A 89 22.09 21.72 6.15
C GLY A 89 22.30 20.21 6.38
N LEU A 90 22.35 19.40 5.32
CA LEU A 90 22.60 17.95 5.40
C LEU A 90 24.06 17.59 5.71
N ASP A 91 24.98 18.55 5.59
CA ASP A 91 26.44 18.39 5.76
C ASP A 91 26.87 17.95 7.18
N LYS A 92 25.91 17.89 8.12
CA LYS A 92 26.15 17.51 9.51
C LYS A 92 25.50 16.18 9.93
N MET A 93 24.76 15.49 9.06
CA MET A 93 24.15 14.19 9.41
C MET A 93 25.14 13.04 9.25
N ARG A 94 25.53 12.40 10.36
CA ARG A 94 26.32 11.16 10.36
C ARG A 94 25.42 9.93 10.18
N TYR A 95 25.96 8.89 9.55
CA TYR A 95 25.29 7.59 9.34
C TYR A 95 24.71 7.03 10.64
N GLY A 96 23.42 6.66 10.60
CA GLY A 96 22.72 5.97 11.70
C GLY A 96 21.44 6.65 12.20
N ASP A 97 21.20 7.92 11.87
CA ASP A 97 20.04 8.69 12.36
C ASP A 97 18.83 8.66 11.37
N ILE A 98 18.37 7.46 10.97
CA ILE A 98 17.22 7.27 10.04
C ILE A 98 15.90 7.81 10.64
N SER A 99 15.83 7.95 11.97
CA SER A 99 14.71 8.57 12.69
C SER A 99 14.68 10.10 12.58
N LYS A 100 15.79 10.76 12.21
CA LYS A 100 15.90 12.23 12.14
C LYS A 100 15.93 12.79 10.72
N MET A 101 15.76 11.95 9.69
CA MET A 101 15.65 12.45 8.32
C MET A 101 14.33 13.20 8.15
N ALA A 102 14.42 14.53 8.02
CA ALA A 102 13.29 15.39 7.67
C ALA A 102 12.64 14.91 6.36
N GLY A 103 11.32 14.75 6.36
CA GLY A 103 10.53 14.43 5.16
C GLY A 103 10.08 12.97 5.05
N ARG A 104 9.26 12.49 5.98
CA ARG A 104 8.42 11.30 5.74
C ARG A 104 7.05 11.78 5.24
N ILE A 105 6.60 11.22 4.13
CA ILE A 105 5.23 11.41 3.62
C ILE A 105 4.47 10.13 3.89
N GLU A 106 3.34 10.26 4.57
CA GLU A 106 2.36 9.20 4.69
C GLU A 106 1.60 9.03 3.39
N VAL A 107 1.48 7.79 2.94
CA VAL A 107 0.81 7.50 1.68
C VAL A 107 -0.20 6.39 1.80
N LEU A 108 -1.32 6.55 1.10
CA LEU A 108 -2.21 5.46 0.74
C LEU A 108 -1.72 4.89 -0.59
N MET A 109 -1.46 3.60 -0.63
CA MET A 109 -1.00 2.88 -1.80
C MET A 109 -2.13 2.01 -2.34
N GLN A 110 -2.29 2.02 -3.65
CA GLN A 110 -3.12 1.10 -4.40
C GLN A 110 -2.25 0.36 -5.41
N ILE A 111 -2.40 -0.96 -5.42
CA ILE A 111 -1.65 -1.85 -6.31
C ILE A 111 -2.67 -2.71 -7.03
N ILE A 112 -2.61 -2.74 -8.36
CA ILE A 112 -3.50 -3.56 -9.17
C ILE A 112 -2.65 -4.46 -10.03
N GLY A 113 -2.73 -5.77 -9.81
CA GLY A 113 -2.05 -6.76 -10.64
C GLY A 113 -3.02 -7.55 -11.49
N ASN A 114 -2.58 -7.90 -12.70
CA ASN A 114 -3.25 -8.81 -13.60
C ASN A 114 -2.22 -9.67 -14.34
N ASN A 115 -2.64 -10.38 -15.39
CA ASN A 115 -1.78 -11.24 -16.20
C ASN A 115 -0.85 -10.48 -17.18
N LYS A 116 -0.99 -9.15 -17.29
CA LYS A 116 -0.19 -8.31 -18.20
C LYS A 116 0.81 -7.45 -17.44
N GLU A 117 0.37 -6.85 -16.34
CA GLU A 117 1.12 -5.81 -15.65
C GLU A 117 0.69 -5.65 -14.20
N ILE A 118 1.50 -4.87 -13.47
CA ILE A 118 1.19 -4.38 -12.14
C ILE A 118 1.19 -2.86 -12.21
N LYS A 119 0.09 -2.24 -11.77
CA LYS A 119 -0.06 -0.79 -11.67
C LYS A 119 0.02 -0.36 -10.22
N PHE A 120 0.73 0.73 -9.99
CA PHE A 120 0.87 1.36 -8.69
C PHE A 120 0.27 2.75 -8.76
N SER A 121 -0.54 3.10 -7.78
CA SER A 121 -1.04 4.46 -7.55
C SER A 121 -0.78 4.80 -6.09
N THR A 122 -0.22 5.99 -5.85
CA THR A 122 0.13 6.44 -4.50
C THR A 122 -0.50 7.79 -4.25
N PHE A 123 -1.09 7.96 -3.07
CA PHE A 123 -1.76 9.17 -2.66
C PHE A 123 -1.13 9.67 -1.36
N GLU A 124 -0.51 10.85 -1.38
CA GLU A 124 -0.05 11.55 -0.17
C GLU A 124 -1.26 11.87 0.71
N MET A 125 -1.21 11.40 1.96
CA MET A 125 -2.24 11.67 2.96
C MET A 125 -1.89 12.97 3.68
N ILE A 126 -2.69 14.01 3.46
CA ILE A 126 -2.49 15.31 4.09
C ILE A 126 -3.33 15.33 5.36
N ARG A 127 -2.65 15.40 6.52
CA ARG A 127 -3.32 15.51 7.82
C ARG A 127 -3.50 16.97 8.24
N LYS A 128 -4.54 17.22 9.03
CA LYS A 128 -4.71 18.49 9.75
C LYS A 128 -3.57 18.62 10.77
N ASN A 129 -2.95 19.80 10.86
CA ASN A 129 -1.85 20.05 11.81
C ASN A 129 -2.19 19.51 13.22
N ASP A 130 -1.25 18.77 13.79
CA ASP A 130 -1.32 18.17 15.13
C ASP A 130 -2.53 17.24 15.36
N SER A 131 -3.02 16.57 14.30
CA SER A 131 -4.14 15.62 14.37
C SER A 131 -3.90 14.41 13.47
N ASP A 132 -4.40 13.25 13.91
CA ASP A 132 -4.48 12.04 13.08
C ASP A 132 -5.57 12.14 12.00
N LYS A 133 -6.27 13.26 11.87
CA LYS A 133 -7.31 13.43 10.86
C LYS A 133 -6.73 13.73 9.48
N VAL A 134 -6.97 12.85 8.51
CA VAL A 134 -6.72 13.11 7.09
C VAL A 134 -7.77 14.10 6.56
N ILE A 135 -7.33 15.10 5.80
CA ILE A 135 -8.19 16.15 5.24
C ILE A 135 -8.15 16.20 3.71
N ASP A 136 -7.12 15.61 3.09
CA ASP A 136 -7.00 15.54 1.64
C ASP A 136 -6.07 14.40 1.21
N TYR A 137 -6.25 13.94 -0.03
CA TYR A 137 -5.41 12.95 -0.69
C TYR A 137 -4.87 13.53 -1.99
N LYS A 138 -3.56 13.69 -2.09
CA LYS A 138 -2.92 14.15 -3.30
C LYS A 138 -2.32 12.98 -4.07
N GLU A 139 -2.83 12.70 -5.26
CA GLU A 139 -2.21 11.70 -6.15
C GLU A 139 -0.78 12.12 -6.48
N MET A 140 0.14 11.19 -6.28
CA MET A 140 1.57 11.38 -6.54
C MET A 140 1.92 10.79 -7.88
N ASP A 141 2.77 11.48 -8.64
CA ASP A 141 3.39 10.89 -9.82
C ASP A 141 4.41 9.85 -9.36
N THR A 142 4.07 8.57 -9.53
CA THR A 142 4.86 7.44 -9.05
C THR A 142 5.95 7.01 -10.05
N GLN A 143 6.15 7.72 -11.16
CA GLN A 143 7.18 7.37 -12.15
C GLN A 143 8.60 7.33 -11.55
N ASP A 144 8.88 8.12 -10.51
CA ASP A 144 10.18 8.15 -9.81
C ASP A 144 10.20 7.36 -8.49
N GLY A 145 9.06 6.79 -8.08
CA GLY A 145 8.94 6.04 -6.84
C GLY A 145 9.22 4.56 -7.06
N HIS A 146 10.42 4.09 -6.70
CA HIS A 146 10.67 2.65 -6.53
C HIS A 146 9.79 2.12 -5.38
N VAL A 147 8.54 1.81 -5.67
CA VAL A 147 7.78 0.86 -4.85
C VAL A 147 8.51 -0.47 -4.96
N GLU A 148 8.75 -1.15 -3.84
CA GLU A 148 9.41 -2.46 -3.81
C GLU A 148 8.60 -3.48 -4.64
N SER A 149 8.85 -3.50 -5.96
CA SER A 149 8.04 -4.20 -6.96
C SER A 149 8.16 -5.72 -6.88
N GLY A 150 9.15 -6.23 -6.14
CA GLY A 150 9.39 -7.67 -5.97
C GLY A 150 8.36 -8.40 -5.11
N LYS A 151 7.43 -7.69 -4.45
CA LYS A 151 6.46 -8.26 -3.49
C LYS A 151 5.09 -8.58 -4.10
N PHE A 152 4.89 -8.23 -5.37
CA PHE A 152 3.60 -8.33 -6.04
C PHE A 152 3.77 -9.17 -7.32
N PRO A 153 3.06 -10.30 -7.46
CA PRO A 153 3.21 -11.14 -8.64
C PRO A 153 2.37 -10.65 -9.83
N VAL A 154 2.87 -10.82 -11.05
CA VAL A 154 2.03 -10.88 -12.26
C VAL A 154 1.32 -12.23 -12.24
N LEU A 155 0.03 -12.26 -12.62
CA LEU A 155 -0.82 -13.46 -12.55
C LEU A 155 -0.49 -14.51 -13.61
#